data_AF-A0A933CBX0-F1
#
_entry.id   AF-A0A933CBX0-F1
#
_cell.length_a   1.000
_cell.length_b   1.000
_cell.length_c   1.000
_cell.angle_alpha   90.00
_cell.angle_beta   90.00
_cell.angle_gamma   90.00
#
_symmetry.space_group_name_H-M   'P 1'
#
loop_
_entity.id
_entity.type
_entity.pdbx_description
1 polymer ?
#
loop_
_entity_poly.entity_id
_entity_poly.type
_entity_poly.pdbx_seq_one_letter_code
_entity_poly.pdbx_strand_id
1 'polypeptide(L)'
;MNPEHEHEAQLEHEWTKQSAVIESILSRGMENYADSLDGIDLAFETQDHTLCCIDEGAPFGDMRSAGSGILTQGEERATFIANLKAGGVKEVTSHTGCGAAALYREKMGITDRSVDEVAQEGARRIAEELGIPYKGHITELDRPKEFHNARVVYVDGTGSFNPSVVEGLPAGFVVSRKFMTPEQAKTETSIAMSIAFGDHGFGKKFSHEEPLIIVAIGGEEVTSEQVAQEIAVLAGDRPVRMQKWSRQERLAEAA
;
A
#
# COMPACT_ATOMS: atom_id res chain seq x y z
N MET A 1 1.21 30.89 13.21
CA MET A 1 0.18 30.36 14.12
C MET A 1 0.90 29.40 15.07
N ASN A 2 0.24 28.71 16.02
CA ASN A 2 0.92 27.63 16.77
C ASN A 2 1.12 26.44 15.80
N PRO A 3 2.33 25.90 15.59
CA PRO A 3 2.56 24.75 14.69
C PRO A 3 1.63 23.56 14.95
N GLU A 4 1.26 23.30 16.21
CA GLU A 4 0.31 22.25 16.56
C GLU A 4 -1.10 22.50 15.97
N HIS A 5 -1.58 23.75 16.02
CA HIS A 5 -2.87 24.10 15.43
C HIS A 5 -2.85 24.01 13.89
N GLU A 6 -1.71 24.30 13.25
CA GLU A 6 -1.55 24.16 11.80
C GLU A 6 -1.58 22.67 11.39
N HIS A 7 -0.93 21.80 12.16
CA HIS A 7 -0.96 20.35 11.94
C HIS A 7 -2.36 19.74 12.12
N GLU A 8 -3.06 20.08 13.21
CA GLU A 8 -4.43 19.61 13.46
C GLU A 8 -5.40 20.08 12.36
N ALA A 9 -5.28 21.34 11.90
CA ALA A 9 -6.10 21.86 10.82
C ALA A 9 -5.85 21.13 9.49
N GLN A 10 -4.59 20.76 9.20
CA GLN A 10 -4.25 20.00 8.01
C GLN A 10 -4.79 18.56 8.07
N LEU A 11 -4.69 17.91 9.23
CA LEU A 11 -5.29 16.59 9.47
C LEU A 11 -6.81 16.63 9.26
N GLU A 12 -7.49 17.64 9.81
CA GLU A 12 -8.94 17.79 9.67
C GLU A 12 -9.34 18.05 8.21
N HIS A 13 -8.57 18.87 7.50
CA HIS A 13 -8.79 19.14 6.08
C HIS A 13 -8.69 17.88 5.23
N GLU A 14 -7.61 17.09 5.39
CA GLU A 14 -7.40 15.87 4.60
C GLU A 14 -8.40 14.76 4.96
N TRP A 15 -8.82 14.67 6.22
CA TRP A 15 -9.90 13.77 6.63
C TRP A 15 -11.21 14.12 5.92
N THR A 16 -11.62 15.38 6.02
CA THR A 16 -12.88 15.91 5.45
C THR A 16 -12.89 15.79 3.93
N LYS A 17 -11.77 16.08 3.27
CA LYS A 17 -11.60 15.97 1.81
C LYS A 17 -11.96 14.59 1.29
N GLN A 18 -11.71 13.53 2.07
CA GLN A 18 -12.00 12.15 1.68
C GLN A 18 -13.37 11.65 2.17
N SER A 19 -14.05 12.34 3.08
CA SER A 19 -15.25 11.81 3.76
C SER A 19 -16.38 11.42 2.80
N ALA A 20 -16.67 12.24 1.78
CA ALA A 20 -17.73 11.90 0.81
C ALA A 20 -17.44 10.60 0.04
N VAL A 21 -16.17 10.37 -0.33
CA VAL A 21 -15.73 9.13 -0.99
C VAL A 21 -15.84 7.95 -0.05
N ILE A 22 -15.40 8.10 1.20
CA ILE A 22 -15.43 7.04 2.21
C ILE A 22 -16.87 6.68 2.58
N GLU A 23 -17.75 7.65 2.78
CA GLU A 23 -19.20 7.42 3.02
C GLU A 23 -19.86 6.67 1.85
N SER A 24 -19.50 7.03 0.61
CA SER A 24 -19.95 6.31 -0.58
C SER A 24 -19.48 4.85 -0.52
N ILE A 25 -18.20 4.58 -0.30
CA ILE A 25 -17.68 3.21 -0.19
C ILE A 25 -18.37 2.41 0.93
N LEU A 26 -18.60 3.02 2.10
CA LEU A 26 -19.25 2.35 3.22
C LEU A 26 -20.72 2.02 2.94
N SER A 27 -21.42 2.86 2.20
CA SER A 27 -22.86 2.70 1.92
C SER A 27 -23.17 1.72 0.79
N ARG A 28 -22.42 1.75 -0.33
CA ARG A 28 -22.65 0.88 -1.51
C ARG A 28 -21.62 -0.24 -1.68
N GLY A 29 -20.53 -0.24 -0.92
CA GLY A 29 -19.41 -1.17 -1.06
C GLY A 29 -18.35 -0.69 -2.06
N MET A 30 -17.10 -1.12 -1.84
CA MET A 30 -15.94 -0.67 -2.63
C MET A 30 -16.08 -0.99 -4.11
N GLU A 31 -16.46 -2.23 -4.43
CA GLU A 31 -16.60 -2.66 -5.82
C GLU A 31 -17.63 -1.83 -6.59
N ASN A 32 -18.83 -1.68 -6.03
CA ASN A 32 -19.86 -0.86 -6.66
C ASN A 32 -19.36 0.58 -6.84
N TYR A 33 -18.71 1.17 -5.83
CA TYR A 33 -18.14 2.50 -5.92
C TYR A 33 -17.13 2.62 -7.07
N ALA A 34 -16.15 1.74 -7.11
CA ALA A 34 -15.09 1.72 -8.10
C ALA A 34 -15.64 1.53 -9.52
N ASP A 35 -16.63 0.65 -9.70
CA ASP A 35 -17.27 0.40 -11.00
C ASP A 35 -18.02 1.62 -11.57
N SER A 36 -18.26 2.67 -10.77
CA SER A 36 -18.80 3.94 -11.27
C SER A 36 -17.76 5.01 -11.60
N LEU A 37 -16.48 4.73 -11.37
CA LEU A 37 -15.40 5.64 -11.73
C LEU A 37 -15.05 5.47 -13.21
N ASP A 38 -14.92 6.59 -13.91
CA ASP A 38 -14.44 6.59 -15.29
C ASP A 38 -12.99 6.09 -15.34
N GLY A 39 -12.70 5.17 -16.26
CA GLY A 39 -11.34 4.66 -16.46
C GLY A 39 -10.83 3.72 -15.37
N ILE A 40 -11.71 3.12 -14.56
CA ILE A 40 -11.29 2.22 -13.46
C ILE A 40 -10.39 1.06 -13.91
N ASP A 41 -10.54 0.58 -15.14
CA ASP A 41 -9.71 -0.51 -15.69
C ASP A 41 -8.23 -0.10 -15.79
N LEU A 42 -7.93 1.19 -15.96
CA LEU A 42 -6.55 1.71 -15.98
C LEU A 42 -5.80 1.41 -14.68
N ALA A 43 -6.49 1.27 -13.55
CA ALA A 43 -5.87 0.89 -12.29
C ALA A 43 -5.24 -0.52 -12.32
N PHE A 44 -5.57 -1.36 -13.30
CA PHE A 44 -5.09 -2.74 -13.42
C PHE A 44 -4.21 -2.98 -14.66
N GLU A 45 -4.12 -1.99 -15.56
CA GLU A 45 -3.44 -2.10 -16.86
C GLU A 45 -1.99 -1.58 -16.83
N THR A 46 -1.45 -1.27 -15.65
CA THR A 46 -0.14 -0.63 -15.56
C THR A 46 0.97 -1.51 -16.14
N GLN A 47 1.82 -0.91 -16.96
CA GLN A 47 2.95 -1.58 -17.61
C GLN A 47 4.30 -1.20 -17.01
N ASP A 48 4.29 -0.39 -15.96
CA ASP A 48 5.49 0.11 -15.30
C ASP A 48 6.28 -1.06 -14.69
N HIS A 49 5.57 -2.04 -14.07
CA HIS A 49 6.17 -3.19 -13.38
C HIS A 49 7.32 -2.75 -12.46
N THR A 50 7.06 -1.68 -11.72
CA THR A 50 8.01 -1.02 -10.84
C THR A 50 7.76 -1.47 -9.43
N LEU A 51 8.79 -2.02 -8.78
CA LEU A 51 8.77 -2.27 -7.35
C LEU A 51 8.93 -0.95 -6.58
N CYS A 52 7.93 -0.60 -5.79
CA CYS A 52 7.93 0.59 -4.94
C CYS A 52 7.34 0.32 -3.54
N CYS A 53 7.35 1.35 -2.69
CA CYS A 53 6.82 1.25 -1.33
C CYS A 53 5.28 1.18 -1.33
N ILE A 54 4.70 0.58 -0.28
CA ILE A 54 3.25 0.59 -0.04
C ILE A 54 2.66 1.98 0.21
N ASP A 55 3.50 3.00 0.43
CA ASP A 55 3.13 4.39 0.72
C ASP A 55 2.07 4.91 -0.27
N GLU A 56 1.01 5.50 0.26
CA GLU A 56 -0.14 6.00 -0.50
C GLU A 56 0.22 7.18 -1.41
N GLY A 57 1.28 7.91 -1.08
CA GLY A 57 1.77 9.02 -1.88
C GLY A 57 2.74 8.60 -2.98
N ALA A 58 3.05 7.30 -3.13
CA ALA A 58 3.92 6.87 -4.22
C ALA A 58 3.18 7.03 -5.58
N PRO A 59 3.73 7.85 -6.51
CA PRO A 59 3.00 8.34 -7.67
C PRO A 59 2.82 7.30 -8.79
N PHE A 60 3.58 6.20 -8.73
CA PHE A 60 3.59 5.14 -9.72
C PHE A 60 3.95 3.80 -9.08
N GLY A 61 3.89 2.74 -9.89
CA GLY A 61 4.26 1.39 -9.49
C GLY A 61 3.06 0.58 -9.01
N ASP A 62 3.15 -0.69 -9.34
CA ASP A 62 2.09 -1.71 -9.31
C ASP A 62 2.52 -2.97 -8.55
N MET A 63 3.82 -3.08 -8.28
CA MET A 63 4.40 -4.07 -7.38
C MET A 63 4.81 -3.36 -6.09
N ARG A 64 3.96 -3.39 -5.06
CA ARG A 64 4.12 -2.58 -3.85
C ARG A 64 4.45 -3.45 -2.64
N SER A 65 5.54 -3.12 -1.96
CA SER A 65 5.99 -3.78 -0.73
C SER A 65 6.64 -2.78 0.22
N ALA A 66 6.51 -2.98 1.54
CA ALA A 66 6.97 -2.02 2.54
C ALA A 66 8.48 -1.72 2.37
N GLY A 67 8.81 -0.47 2.04
CA GLY A 67 10.19 -0.05 1.73
C GLY A 67 10.80 -0.80 0.55
N SER A 68 9.99 -1.13 -0.45
CA SER A 68 10.40 -1.90 -1.64
C SER A 68 11.01 -3.26 -1.27
N GLY A 69 10.46 -3.92 -0.24
CA GLY A 69 10.90 -5.23 0.21
C GLY A 69 12.10 -5.22 1.16
N ILE A 70 12.49 -4.07 1.72
CA ILE A 70 13.63 -3.97 2.66
C ILE A 70 13.44 -4.82 3.93
N LEU A 71 12.19 -5.00 4.37
CA LEU A 71 11.85 -5.78 5.56
C LEU A 71 11.75 -7.29 5.30
N THR A 72 11.73 -7.72 4.04
CA THR A 72 11.54 -9.12 3.64
C THR A 72 12.86 -9.89 3.75
N GLN A 73 12.88 -10.96 4.55
CA GLN A 73 14.10 -11.73 4.88
C GLN A 73 13.87 -13.25 4.78
N GLY A 74 14.95 -14.03 4.85
CA GLY A 74 14.88 -15.50 4.90
C GLY A 74 14.20 -16.13 3.67
N GLU A 75 13.41 -17.18 3.90
CA GLU A 75 12.69 -17.92 2.85
C GLU A 75 11.61 -17.07 2.17
N GLU A 76 10.99 -16.14 2.90
CA GLU A 76 10.02 -15.18 2.34
C GLU A 76 10.70 -14.30 1.30
N ARG A 77 11.94 -13.86 1.55
CA ARG A 77 12.72 -13.08 0.56
C ARG A 77 12.96 -13.85 -0.72
N ALA A 78 13.34 -15.13 -0.62
CA ALA A 78 13.56 -15.97 -1.80
C ALA A 78 12.28 -16.13 -2.64
N THR A 79 11.15 -16.36 -1.97
CA THR A 79 9.82 -16.46 -2.59
C THR A 79 9.43 -15.13 -3.25
N PHE A 80 9.58 -14.03 -2.53
CA PHE A 80 9.27 -12.69 -3.01
C PHE A 80 10.07 -12.32 -4.27
N ILE A 81 11.38 -12.56 -4.26
CA ILE A 81 12.26 -12.31 -5.41
C ILE A 81 11.89 -13.20 -6.61
N ALA A 82 11.58 -14.48 -6.37
CA ALA A 82 11.16 -15.40 -7.44
C ALA A 82 9.83 -14.96 -8.08
N ASN A 83 8.85 -14.58 -7.26
CA ASN A 83 7.54 -14.15 -7.73
C ASN A 83 7.61 -12.82 -8.48
N LEU A 84 8.41 -11.86 -8.02
CA LEU A 84 8.63 -10.60 -8.73
C LEU A 84 9.28 -10.83 -10.10
N LYS A 85 10.27 -11.72 -10.20
CA LYS A 85 10.88 -12.11 -11.49
C LYS A 85 9.85 -12.73 -12.43
N ALA A 86 9.02 -13.64 -11.92
CA ALA A 86 7.95 -14.25 -12.70
C ALA A 86 6.90 -13.22 -13.14
N GLY A 87 6.61 -12.24 -12.29
CA GLY A 87 5.74 -11.10 -12.58
C GLY A 87 6.33 -10.07 -13.55
N GLY A 88 7.60 -10.21 -13.94
CA GLY A 88 8.22 -9.33 -14.94
C GLY A 88 8.60 -7.95 -14.40
N VAL A 89 8.95 -7.83 -13.12
CA VAL A 89 9.46 -6.59 -12.53
C VAL A 89 10.61 -6.00 -13.38
N LYS A 90 10.55 -4.70 -13.66
CA LYS A 90 11.50 -4.01 -14.56
C LYS A 90 12.49 -3.13 -13.82
N GLU A 91 12.12 -2.62 -12.64
CA GLU A 91 12.91 -1.64 -11.90
C GLU A 91 12.46 -1.55 -10.43
N VAL A 92 13.34 -1.00 -9.60
CA VAL A 92 13.08 -0.76 -8.16
C VAL A 92 13.30 0.71 -7.83
N THR A 93 12.45 1.27 -6.96
CA THR A 93 12.61 2.63 -6.41
C THR A 93 12.67 2.61 -4.89
N SER A 94 13.12 3.72 -4.30
CA SER A 94 12.94 4.03 -2.88
C SER A 94 12.36 5.44 -2.74
N HIS A 95 12.00 5.89 -1.54
CA HIS A 95 11.51 7.24 -1.32
C HIS A 95 11.99 7.83 0.01
N THR A 96 11.97 9.16 0.10
CA THR A 96 12.33 9.93 1.29
C THR A 96 11.39 9.62 2.45
N GLY A 97 11.93 9.56 3.66
CA GLY A 97 11.14 9.40 4.89
C GLY A 97 10.48 8.03 5.03
N CYS A 98 11.01 6.99 4.39
CA CYS A 98 10.40 5.67 4.36
C CYS A 98 10.34 5.02 5.76
N GLY A 99 9.13 4.87 6.31
CA GLY A 99 8.91 4.24 7.62
C GLY A 99 9.43 2.81 7.72
N ALA A 100 9.33 2.02 6.65
CA ALA A 100 9.88 0.66 6.60
C ALA A 100 11.42 0.65 6.68
N ALA A 101 12.09 1.62 6.08
CA ALA A 101 13.53 1.77 6.20
C ALA A 101 13.94 2.22 7.61
N ALA A 102 13.14 3.08 8.27
CA ALA A 102 13.36 3.45 9.67
C ALA A 102 13.24 2.23 10.60
N LEU A 103 12.21 1.40 10.41
CA LEU A 103 12.05 0.13 11.14
C LEU A 103 13.19 -0.84 10.90
N TYR A 104 13.65 -0.98 9.64
CA TYR A 104 14.80 -1.83 9.32
C TYR A 104 16.07 -1.32 10.01
N ARG A 105 16.31 -0.01 9.94
CA ARG A 105 17.46 0.66 10.55
C ARG A 105 17.51 0.40 12.05
N GLU A 106 16.38 0.56 12.74
CA GLU A 106 16.24 0.27 14.17
C GLU A 106 16.54 -1.20 14.48
N LYS A 107 15.88 -2.14 13.78
CA LYS A 107 16.05 -3.58 13.98
C LYS A 107 17.50 -4.05 13.79
N MET A 108 18.24 -3.41 12.89
CA MET A 108 19.63 -3.74 12.60
C MET A 108 20.64 -2.95 13.44
N GLY A 109 20.18 -2.05 14.31
CA GLY A 109 21.06 -1.20 15.13
C GLY A 109 21.92 -0.24 14.32
N ILE A 110 21.46 0.19 13.14
CA ILE A 110 22.21 1.09 12.24
C ILE A 110 22.04 2.53 12.72
N THR A 111 23.06 3.12 13.34
CA THR A 111 22.98 4.47 13.93
C THR A 111 23.71 5.54 13.12
N ASP A 112 24.65 5.14 12.27
CA ASP A 112 25.58 5.99 11.52
C ASP A 112 25.06 6.48 10.15
N ARG A 113 23.93 5.91 9.70
CA ARG A 113 23.27 6.28 8.44
C ARG A 113 21.88 6.86 8.69
N SER A 114 21.47 7.77 7.81
CA SER A 114 20.11 8.29 7.74
C SER A 114 19.10 7.25 7.25
N VAL A 115 17.81 7.49 7.46
CA VAL A 115 16.73 6.63 6.97
C VAL A 115 16.75 6.52 5.44
N ASP A 116 16.99 7.64 4.75
CA ASP A 116 17.01 7.68 3.29
C ASP A 116 18.20 6.92 2.70
N GLU A 117 19.37 6.98 3.34
CA GLU A 117 20.53 6.17 2.94
C GLU A 117 20.23 4.67 3.07
N VAL A 118 19.58 4.25 4.16
CA VAL A 118 19.15 2.87 4.38
C VAL A 118 18.10 2.44 3.35
N ALA A 119 17.13 3.31 3.03
CA ALA A 119 16.11 3.05 2.02
C ALA A 119 16.72 2.84 0.62
N GLN A 120 17.64 3.73 0.24
CA GLN A 120 18.33 3.63 -1.06
C GLN A 120 19.19 2.37 -1.14
N GLU A 121 19.93 2.02 -0.09
CA GLU A 121 20.74 0.80 -0.06
C GLU A 121 19.87 -0.46 -0.13
N GLY A 122 18.77 -0.51 0.62
CA GLY A 122 17.82 -1.61 0.57
C GLY A 122 17.25 -1.83 -0.83
N ALA A 123 16.80 -0.76 -1.48
CA ALA A 123 16.28 -0.81 -2.85
C ALA A 123 17.36 -1.21 -3.88
N ARG A 124 18.60 -0.71 -3.76
CA ARG A 124 19.71 -1.14 -4.63
C ARG A 124 20.01 -2.63 -4.48
N ARG A 125 19.99 -3.16 -3.26
CA ARG A 125 20.20 -4.59 -2.98
C ARG A 125 19.12 -5.46 -3.62
N ILE A 126 17.85 -5.06 -3.48
CA ILE A 126 16.73 -5.75 -4.13
C ILE A 126 16.88 -5.71 -5.66
N ALA A 127 17.24 -4.55 -6.22
CA ALA A 127 17.48 -4.40 -7.66
C ALA A 127 18.60 -5.33 -8.16
N GLU A 128 19.72 -5.42 -7.41
CA GLU A 128 20.83 -6.32 -7.70
C GLU A 128 20.40 -7.80 -7.66
N GLU A 129 19.67 -8.23 -6.64
CA GLU A 129 19.13 -9.60 -6.52
C GLU A 129 18.17 -9.96 -7.66
N LEU A 130 17.39 -8.98 -8.13
CA LEU A 130 16.48 -9.11 -9.26
C LEU A 130 17.21 -9.09 -10.61
N GLY A 131 18.41 -8.50 -10.69
CA GLY A 131 19.13 -8.29 -11.94
C GLY A 131 18.54 -7.18 -12.80
N ILE A 132 17.93 -6.17 -12.16
CA ILE A 132 17.23 -5.05 -12.81
C ILE A 132 17.74 -3.70 -12.28
N PRO A 133 17.50 -2.57 -12.96
CA PRO A 133 17.96 -1.27 -12.50
C PRO A 133 17.25 -0.78 -11.22
N TYR A 134 18.02 -0.09 -10.38
CA TYR A 134 17.49 0.85 -9.39
C TYR A 134 17.24 2.20 -10.08
N LYS A 135 15.98 2.60 -10.21
CA LYS A 135 15.58 3.80 -10.97
C LYS A 135 15.85 5.11 -10.23
N GLY A 136 15.86 5.09 -8.90
CA GLY A 136 16.16 6.27 -8.10
C GLY A 136 15.38 6.37 -6.81
N HIS A 137 15.59 7.52 -6.15
CA HIS A 137 14.99 7.89 -4.87
C HIS A 137 13.94 8.98 -5.11
N ILE A 138 12.68 8.69 -4.78
CA ILE A 138 11.54 9.60 -4.91
C ILE A 138 11.59 10.59 -3.74
N THR A 139 11.71 11.88 -4.04
CA THR A 139 11.82 12.94 -3.02
C THR A 139 10.51 13.66 -2.73
N GLU A 140 9.53 13.55 -3.64
CA GLU A 140 8.22 14.18 -3.50
C GLU A 140 7.15 13.10 -3.67
N LEU A 141 6.32 12.95 -2.64
CA LEU A 141 5.19 12.02 -2.58
C LEU A 141 3.89 12.83 -2.72
N ASP A 142 2.86 12.23 -3.31
CA ASP A 142 1.53 12.84 -3.48
C ASP A 142 0.68 12.73 -2.21
N ARG A 143 1.21 13.28 -1.11
CA ARG A 143 0.54 13.37 0.19
C ARG A 143 1.19 14.48 1.03
N PRO A 144 0.57 14.90 2.15
CA PRO A 144 1.21 15.80 3.11
C PRO A 144 2.60 15.29 3.55
N LYS A 145 3.58 16.21 3.69
CA LYS A 145 4.95 15.84 4.06
C LYS A 145 5.05 15.28 5.49
N GLU A 146 4.23 15.79 6.39
CA GLU A 146 4.32 15.50 7.83
C GLU A 146 3.57 14.24 8.27
N PHE A 147 2.60 13.76 7.48
CA PHE A 147 1.77 12.61 7.86
C PHE A 147 1.21 11.85 6.66
N HIS A 148 0.70 10.65 6.93
CA HIS A 148 0.01 9.77 6.01
C HIS A 148 -1.50 10.03 6.04
N ASN A 149 -2.08 10.31 4.88
CA ASN A 149 -3.52 10.61 4.73
C ASN A 149 -4.31 9.40 4.20
N ALA A 150 -3.76 8.18 4.27
CA ALA A 150 -4.47 6.97 3.87
C ALA A 150 -5.66 6.65 4.79
N ARG A 151 -6.86 6.46 4.20
CA ARG A 151 -8.04 5.89 4.88
C ARG A 151 -8.37 4.48 4.39
N VAL A 152 -7.58 3.96 3.47
CA VAL A 152 -7.76 2.64 2.85
C VAL A 152 -6.43 1.86 2.85
N VAL A 153 -6.53 0.55 2.99
CA VAL A 153 -5.45 -0.39 2.68
C VAL A 153 -5.95 -1.35 1.60
N TYR A 154 -5.35 -1.28 0.42
CA TYR A 154 -5.59 -2.20 -0.68
C TYR A 154 -4.65 -3.39 -0.55
N VAL A 155 -5.20 -4.60 -0.45
CA VAL A 155 -4.41 -5.83 -0.49
C VAL A 155 -4.67 -6.50 -1.84
N ASP A 156 -3.67 -6.42 -2.70
CA ASP A 156 -3.79 -6.67 -4.13
C ASP A 156 -3.36 -8.08 -4.54
N GLY A 157 -4.34 -8.93 -4.86
CA GLY A 157 -4.15 -10.24 -5.45
C GLY A 157 -3.90 -10.23 -6.97
N THR A 158 -4.09 -9.10 -7.65
CA THR A 158 -3.87 -8.98 -9.11
C THR A 158 -2.40 -8.81 -9.47
N GLY A 159 -1.65 -8.11 -8.60
CA GLY A 159 -0.25 -7.73 -8.77
C GLY A 159 -0.02 -6.62 -9.80
N SER A 160 -1.08 -5.93 -10.22
CA SER A 160 -1.01 -4.79 -11.14
C SER A 160 -1.82 -3.59 -10.66
N PHE A 161 -2.38 -3.62 -9.44
CA PHE A 161 -3.25 -2.54 -8.98
C PHE A 161 -2.45 -1.28 -8.64
N ASN A 162 -2.79 -0.17 -9.30
CA ASN A 162 -2.28 1.15 -9.00
C ASN A 162 -3.42 2.17 -8.88
N PRO A 163 -3.76 2.64 -7.66
CA PRO A 163 -4.84 3.60 -7.48
C PRO A 163 -4.47 5.02 -7.96
N SER A 164 -3.17 5.35 -8.15
CA SER A 164 -2.74 6.72 -8.48
C SER A 164 -3.13 7.18 -9.89
N VAL A 165 -3.53 6.25 -10.76
CA VAL A 165 -3.88 6.56 -12.17
C VAL A 165 -5.38 6.74 -12.40
N VAL A 166 -6.22 6.57 -11.36
CA VAL A 166 -7.68 6.72 -11.45
C VAL A 166 -8.15 7.80 -10.48
N GLU A 167 -8.72 8.87 -11.03
CA GLU A 167 -9.32 9.94 -10.24
C GLU A 167 -10.53 9.41 -9.45
N GLY A 168 -10.62 9.80 -8.18
CA GLY A 168 -11.73 9.43 -7.30
C GLY A 168 -11.49 8.18 -6.45
N LEU A 169 -10.46 7.36 -6.71
CA LEU A 169 -10.05 6.36 -5.73
C LEU A 169 -9.47 7.06 -4.48
N PRO A 170 -9.83 6.62 -3.26
CA PRO A 170 -9.27 7.22 -2.05
C PRO A 170 -7.80 6.85 -1.91
N ALA A 171 -7.02 7.76 -1.32
CA ALA A 171 -5.64 7.51 -0.95
C ALA A 171 -5.56 6.31 0.00
N GLY A 172 -4.66 5.39 -0.32
CA GLY A 172 -4.49 4.19 0.48
C GLY A 172 -3.16 3.50 0.25
N PHE A 173 -2.74 2.76 1.28
CA PHE A 173 -1.57 1.89 1.14
C PHE A 173 -1.91 0.72 0.21
N VAL A 174 -0.96 0.28 -0.60
CA VAL A 174 -1.14 -0.90 -1.49
C VAL A 174 -0.15 -1.98 -1.13
N VAL A 175 -0.62 -3.19 -0.83
CA VAL A 175 0.20 -4.37 -0.54
C VAL A 175 -0.01 -5.39 -1.66
N SER A 176 0.99 -5.63 -2.50
CA SER A 176 0.87 -6.57 -3.63
C SER A 176 1.00 -8.03 -3.18
N ARG A 177 -0.09 -8.56 -2.62
CA ARG A 177 -0.22 -9.93 -2.12
C ARG A 177 0.19 -10.99 -3.13
N LYS A 178 -0.04 -10.76 -4.43
CA LYS A 178 0.34 -11.70 -5.51
C LYS A 178 1.81 -12.17 -5.43
N PHE A 179 2.71 -11.29 -5.00
CA PHE A 179 4.15 -11.59 -4.99
C PHE A 179 4.65 -12.14 -3.66
N MET A 180 3.78 -12.27 -2.65
CA MET A 180 4.16 -12.55 -1.27
C MET A 180 3.60 -13.89 -0.78
N THR A 181 4.01 -14.33 0.41
CA THR A 181 3.28 -15.35 1.17
C THR A 181 2.07 -14.73 1.88
N PRO A 182 1.09 -15.52 2.34
CA PRO A 182 0.01 -15.00 3.19
C PRO A 182 0.55 -14.30 4.45
N GLU A 183 1.58 -14.86 5.08
CA GLU A 183 2.17 -14.35 6.33
C GLU A 183 2.90 -13.02 6.11
N GLN A 184 3.64 -12.90 5.01
CA GLN A 184 4.29 -11.64 4.63
C GLN A 184 3.23 -10.57 4.34
N ALA A 185 2.19 -10.87 3.57
CA ALA A 185 1.14 -9.90 3.26
C ALA A 185 0.37 -9.45 4.51
N LYS A 186 0.12 -10.36 5.48
CA LYS A 186 -0.44 -9.98 6.79
C LYS A 186 0.50 -9.03 7.54
N THR A 187 1.80 -9.29 7.51
CA THR A 187 2.80 -8.43 8.15
C THR A 187 2.81 -7.04 7.52
N GLU A 188 2.82 -6.94 6.18
CA GLU A 188 2.79 -5.67 5.47
C GLU A 188 1.48 -4.90 5.68
N THR A 189 0.34 -5.60 5.66
CA THR A 189 -0.97 -5.02 5.98
C THR A 189 -0.99 -4.50 7.42
N SER A 190 -0.40 -5.24 8.38
CA SER A 190 -0.29 -4.78 9.76
C SER A 190 0.60 -3.54 9.90
N ILE A 191 1.64 -3.38 9.08
CA ILE A 191 2.46 -2.16 9.04
C ILE A 191 1.61 -0.99 8.54
N ALA A 192 0.89 -1.15 7.43
CA ALA A 192 -0.02 -0.12 6.90
C ALA A 192 -1.06 0.33 7.95
N MET A 193 -1.70 -0.64 8.62
CA MET A 193 -2.63 -0.35 9.72
C MET A 193 -1.97 0.37 10.88
N SER A 194 -0.75 -0.02 11.27
CA SER A 194 -0.02 0.64 12.36
C SER A 194 0.30 2.09 12.04
N ILE A 195 0.56 2.43 10.77
CA ILE A 195 0.79 3.80 10.33
C ILE A 195 -0.52 4.58 10.39
N ALA A 196 -1.59 4.04 9.81
CA ALA A 196 -2.90 4.69 9.79
C ALA A 196 -3.43 5.02 11.20
N PHE A 197 -3.33 4.06 12.15
CA PHE A 197 -3.75 4.24 13.53
C PHE A 197 -2.71 4.92 14.44
N GLY A 198 -1.50 5.18 13.93
CA GLY A 198 -0.41 5.79 14.69
C GLY A 198 -0.37 7.31 14.59
N ASP A 199 0.64 7.90 15.23
CA ASP A 199 0.87 9.36 15.27
C ASP A 199 1.29 9.95 13.90
N HIS A 200 1.70 9.09 12.97
CA HIS A 200 2.02 9.49 11.60
C HIS A 200 0.84 9.39 10.64
N GLY A 201 -0.35 8.96 11.11
CA GLY A 201 -1.57 8.86 10.31
C GLY A 201 -2.71 9.65 10.92
N PHE A 202 -3.95 9.18 10.72
CA PHE A 202 -5.14 9.81 11.33
C PHE A 202 -5.41 9.36 12.76
N GLY A 203 -4.73 8.32 13.25
CA GLY A 203 -4.74 7.91 14.64
C GLY A 203 -6.15 7.69 15.20
N LYS A 204 -6.52 8.50 16.19
CA LYS A 204 -7.78 8.39 16.93
C LYS A 204 -9.01 8.88 16.17
N LYS A 205 -8.87 9.42 14.94
CA LYS A 205 -10.02 9.81 14.13
C LYS A 205 -10.82 8.61 13.64
N PHE A 206 -10.19 7.45 13.49
CA PHE A 206 -10.89 6.23 13.14
C PHE A 206 -11.83 5.76 14.27
N SER A 207 -13.05 5.38 13.90
CA SER A 207 -14.08 4.89 14.80
C SER A 207 -14.90 3.77 14.13
N HIS A 208 -15.78 3.08 14.84
CA HIS A 208 -16.63 2.06 14.19
C HIS A 208 -17.60 2.66 13.16
N GLU A 209 -17.90 3.95 13.26
CA GLU A 209 -18.73 4.70 12.30
C GLU A 209 -17.89 5.18 11.09
N GLU A 210 -16.64 5.58 11.35
CA GLU A 210 -15.64 5.95 10.33
C GLU A 210 -14.39 5.06 10.41
N PRO A 211 -14.49 3.79 9.98
CA PRO A 211 -13.40 2.83 10.14
C PRO A 211 -12.30 3.00 9.08
N LEU A 212 -11.13 2.41 9.35
CA LEU A 212 -10.16 2.13 8.30
C LEU A 212 -10.74 1.06 7.37
N ILE A 213 -10.73 1.31 6.06
CA ILE A 213 -11.23 0.33 5.09
C ILE A 213 -10.07 -0.54 4.63
N ILE A 214 -10.23 -1.86 4.69
CA ILE A 214 -9.31 -2.81 4.05
C ILE A 214 -10.03 -3.41 2.86
N VAL A 215 -9.46 -3.27 1.67
CA VAL A 215 -10.01 -3.77 0.41
C VAL A 215 -9.20 -4.98 -0.02
N ALA A 216 -9.82 -6.15 0.02
CA ALA A 216 -9.29 -7.36 -0.58
C ALA A 216 -9.60 -7.36 -2.08
N ILE A 217 -8.59 -7.12 -2.90
CA ILE A 217 -8.69 -7.12 -4.36
C ILE A 217 -8.24 -8.48 -4.86
N GLY A 218 -9.06 -9.15 -5.67
CA GLY A 218 -8.68 -10.44 -6.25
C GLY A 218 -8.35 -10.38 -7.72
N GLY A 219 -7.49 -11.30 -8.13
CA GLY A 219 -7.16 -11.61 -9.50
C GLY A 219 -7.33 -13.10 -9.79
N GLU A 220 -6.82 -13.54 -10.94
CA GLU A 220 -6.98 -14.91 -11.45
C GLU A 220 -6.45 -16.00 -10.49
N GLU A 221 -5.25 -15.82 -9.94
CA GLU A 221 -4.61 -16.83 -9.08
C GLU A 221 -4.91 -16.64 -7.59
N VAL A 222 -5.19 -15.41 -7.17
CA VAL A 222 -5.41 -15.02 -5.77
C VAL A 222 -6.73 -14.25 -5.70
N THR A 223 -7.78 -14.94 -5.26
CA THR A 223 -9.13 -14.36 -5.16
C THR A 223 -9.25 -13.40 -3.98
N SER A 224 -10.15 -12.43 -4.08
CA SER A 224 -10.51 -11.48 -3.04
C SER A 224 -11.04 -12.18 -1.79
N GLU A 225 -11.67 -13.34 -1.93
CA GLU A 225 -12.08 -14.16 -0.79
C GLU A 225 -10.87 -14.74 -0.05
N GLN A 226 -9.89 -15.29 -0.76
CA GLN A 226 -8.63 -15.75 -0.12
C GLN A 226 -7.92 -14.60 0.57
N VAL A 227 -7.75 -13.46 -0.11
CA VAL A 227 -7.12 -12.27 0.48
C VAL A 227 -7.85 -11.84 1.75
N ALA A 228 -9.19 -11.72 1.70
CA ALA A 228 -10.00 -11.31 2.84
C ALA A 228 -9.87 -12.29 4.03
N GLN A 229 -9.88 -13.61 3.77
CA GLN A 229 -9.72 -14.63 4.81
C GLN A 229 -8.34 -14.55 5.49
N GLU A 230 -7.28 -14.35 4.70
CA GLU A 230 -5.92 -14.24 5.22
C GLU A 230 -5.77 -13.05 6.18
N ILE A 231 -6.32 -11.88 5.82
CA ILE A 231 -6.13 -10.64 6.57
C ILE A 231 -7.23 -10.37 7.61
N ALA A 232 -8.33 -11.13 7.62
CA ALA A 232 -9.45 -10.95 8.57
C ALA A 232 -8.99 -10.96 10.03
N VAL A 233 -7.96 -11.75 10.35
CA VAL A 233 -7.38 -11.86 11.70
C VAL A 233 -6.78 -10.55 12.22
N LEU A 234 -6.45 -9.60 11.33
CA LEU A 234 -5.83 -8.32 11.70
C LEU A 234 -6.83 -7.31 12.25
N ALA A 235 -8.13 -7.46 11.95
CA ALA A 235 -9.14 -6.52 12.39
C ALA A 235 -9.26 -6.48 13.93
N GLY A 236 -9.33 -7.66 14.58
CA GLY A 236 -9.55 -7.75 16.03
C GLY A 236 -10.74 -6.88 16.47
N ASP A 237 -10.55 -6.10 17.54
CA ASP A 237 -11.53 -5.10 18.02
C ASP A 237 -11.31 -3.69 17.40
N ARG A 238 -10.40 -3.54 16.44
CA ARG A 238 -10.09 -2.23 15.85
C ARG A 238 -11.25 -1.76 14.96
N PRO A 239 -11.41 -0.43 14.77
CA PRO A 239 -12.41 0.12 13.85
C PRO A 239 -11.97 -0.11 12.39
N VAL A 240 -12.16 -1.33 11.91
CA VAL A 240 -11.79 -1.78 10.56
C VAL A 240 -13.01 -2.31 9.85
N ARG A 241 -13.16 -1.95 8.57
CA ARG A 241 -14.18 -2.49 7.68
C ARG A 241 -13.53 -3.22 6.53
N MET A 242 -13.77 -4.54 6.45
CA MET A 242 -13.36 -5.33 5.29
C MET A 242 -14.32 -5.11 4.12
N GLN A 243 -13.76 -4.93 2.93
CA GLN A 243 -14.46 -4.85 1.65
C GLN A 243 -13.78 -5.82 0.67
N LYS A 244 -14.54 -6.34 -0.29
CA LYS A 244 -14.00 -7.19 -1.36
C LYS A 244 -14.20 -6.50 -2.71
N TRP A 245 -13.29 -6.78 -3.63
CA TRP A 245 -13.35 -6.34 -5.00
C TRP A 245 -12.85 -7.45 -5.93
N SER A 246 -13.77 -8.12 -6.61
CA SER A 246 -13.53 -9.30 -7.45
C SER A 246 -13.72 -9.04 -8.95
N ARG A 247 -13.67 -7.77 -9.38
CA ARG A 247 -13.84 -7.40 -10.80
C ARG A 247 -12.92 -8.19 -11.73
N GLN A 248 -11.62 -8.28 -11.39
CA GLN A 248 -10.65 -8.96 -12.24
C GLN A 248 -10.82 -10.48 -12.24
N GLU A 249 -11.25 -11.08 -11.13
CA GLU A 249 -11.64 -12.50 -11.08
C GLU A 249 -12.74 -12.80 -12.10
N ARG A 250 -13.80 -11.99 -12.12
CA ARG A 250 -14.94 -12.18 -13.03
C ARG A 250 -14.59 -11.95 -14.49
N LEU A 251 -13.68 -11.02 -14.77
CA LEU A 251 -13.20 -10.80 -16.14
C LEU A 251 -12.35 -11.98 -16.63
N ALA A 252 -11.51 -12.56 -15.77
CA ALA A 252 -10.73 -13.76 -16.10
C ALA A 252 -11.63 -14.99 -16.34
N GLU A 253 -12.70 -15.17 -15.56
CA GLU A 253 -13.67 -16.26 -15.75
C GLU A 253 -14.48 -16.17 -17.06
N ALA A 254 -14.58 -14.96 -17.65
CA ALA A 254 -15.36 -14.71 -18.85
C ALA A 254 -14.56 -14.81 -20.16
N ALA A 255 -13.23 -14.90 -20.08
CA ALA A 255 -12.30 -14.95 -21.21
C ALA A 255 -12.01 -16.39 -21.69
#